data_AF-A0A9W4KUC4-F1
#
_entry.id   AF-A0A9W4KUC4-F1
#
_cell.length_a   1.000
_cell.length_b   1.000
_cell.length_c   1.000
_cell.angle_alpha   90.00
_cell.angle_beta   90.00
_cell.angle_gamma   90.00
#
_symmetry.space_group_name_H-M   'P 1'
#
loop_
_entity.id
_entity.type
_entity.pdbx_description
1 polymer ?
#
loop_
_entity_poly.entity_id
_entity_poly.type
_entity_poly.pdbx_seq_one_letter_code
_entity_poly.pdbx_strand_id
1 'polypeptide(L)'
;MCNIKPRATFCFLAYLEMMGTIFGHITYIIEVKAEVGKELSRLKVEDYLEQGIHGPKEIKPGERREFLGTLRERVVIVLKKSQVFEKNVYPEIEQMMKQHPRSNLFLNGQMDYQYLGKYIKLAMSHNIPYKIVLNKDHNSELGLVLAEINAINKEEIYIEKQYHVQQVIKKKSFKAFFKRIVKKLLNKR
;
A
#
# COMPACT_ATOMS: atom_id res chain seq x y z
N MET A 1 33.89 3.13 86.11
CA MET A 1 33.72 4.30 85.22
C MET A 1 33.72 3.85 83.78
N CYS A 2 33.04 4.63 82.93
CA CYS A 2 32.93 4.53 81.46
C CYS A 2 31.97 3.47 80.90
N ASN A 3 31.14 3.74 79.90
CA ASN A 3 30.45 4.94 79.40
C ASN A 3 29.42 4.35 78.42
N ILE A 4 28.12 4.56 78.66
CA ILE A 4 27.05 4.03 77.81
C ILE A 4 26.77 5.05 76.69
N LYS A 5 27.13 4.71 75.44
CA LYS A 5 26.51 5.06 74.12
C LYS A 5 27.55 4.88 73.00
N PRO A 6 27.19 4.53 71.73
CA PRO A 6 25.98 4.96 71.05
C PRO A 6 25.36 3.93 70.07
N ARG A 7 24.16 3.40 70.36
CA ARG A 7 23.40 2.55 69.40
C ARG A 7 22.46 3.34 68.48
N ALA A 8 22.13 4.58 68.85
CA ALA A 8 21.19 5.43 68.11
C ALA A 8 21.81 6.13 66.89
N THR A 9 23.12 6.40 66.90
CA THR A 9 23.81 7.05 65.77
C THR A 9 23.95 6.13 64.56
N PHE A 10 24.09 4.82 64.75
CA PHE A 10 24.20 3.86 63.64
C PHE A 10 22.90 3.74 62.82
N CYS A 11 21.74 3.76 63.47
CA CYS A 11 20.44 3.71 62.78
C CYS A 11 20.15 4.98 61.97
N PHE A 12 20.60 6.14 62.49
CA PHE A 12 20.43 7.43 61.83
C PHE A 12 21.32 7.56 60.58
N LEU A 13 22.55 7.03 60.64
CA LEU A 13 23.46 6.99 59.49
C LEU A 13 22.92 6.10 58.35
N ALA A 14 22.41 4.91 58.66
CA ALA A 14 21.81 4.02 57.66
C ALA A 14 20.56 4.63 56.98
N TYR A 15 19.76 5.38 57.74
CA TYR A 15 18.61 6.12 57.19
C TYR A 15 19.04 7.25 56.25
N LEU A 16 20.10 7.98 56.60
CA LEU A 16 20.66 9.04 55.76
C LEU A 16 21.21 8.51 54.43
N GLU A 17 21.90 7.36 54.43
CA GLU A 17 22.39 6.73 53.18
C GLU A 17 21.23 6.21 52.30
N MET A 18 20.22 5.60 52.92
CA MET A 18 19.04 5.11 52.21
C MET A 18 18.25 6.26 51.57
N MET A 19 18.08 7.37 52.31
CA MET A 19 17.43 8.57 51.80
C MET A 19 18.24 9.26 50.70
N GLY A 20 19.57 9.29 50.80
CA GLY A 20 20.44 9.80 49.74
C GLY A 20 20.31 9.00 48.43
N THR A 21 20.22 7.68 48.53
CA THR A 21 20.08 6.79 47.36
C THR A 21 18.71 6.97 46.69
N ILE A 22 17.63 7.01 47.46
CA ILE A 22 16.27 7.24 46.95
C ILE A 22 16.15 8.64 46.31
N PHE A 23 16.70 9.66 46.96
CA PHE A 23 16.70 11.03 46.44
C PHE A 23 17.51 11.15 45.14
N GLY A 24 18.65 10.46 45.05
CA GLY A 24 19.45 10.37 43.83
C GLY A 24 18.68 9.73 42.66
N HIS A 25 18.02 8.60 42.89
CA HIS A 25 17.19 7.95 41.88
C HIS A 25 16.02 8.83 41.42
N ILE A 26 15.33 9.49 42.34
CA ILE A 26 14.21 10.39 42.00
C ILE A 26 14.72 11.58 41.18
N THR A 27 15.84 12.18 41.58
CA THR A 27 16.45 13.31 40.86
C THR A 27 16.87 12.91 39.44
N TYR A 28 17.52 11.75 39.30
CA TYR A 28 17.89 11.19 38.00
C TYR A 28 16.67 10.94 37.09
N ILE A 29 15.57 10.38 37.63
CA ILE A 29 14.34 10.15 36.86
C ILE A 29 13.71 11.48 36.40
N ILE A 30 13.70 12.50 37.26
CA ILE A 30 13.18 13.83 36.91
C ILE A 30 14.03 14.49 35.82
N GLU A 31 15.35 14.39 35.93
CA GLU A 31 16.32 14.97 34.99
C GLU A 31 16.21 14.30 33.61
N VAL A 32 16.21 12.96 33.56
CA VAL A 32 15.99 12.20 32.32
C VAL A 32 14.64 12.54 31.68
N LYS A 33 13.58 12.69 32.47
CA LYS A 33 12.25 13.03 31.95
C LYS A 33 12.18 14.48 31.42
N ALA A 34 12.92 15.40 32.03
CA ALA A 34 13.06 16.77 31.53
C ALA A 34 13.85 16.83 30.22
N GLU A 35 14.92 16.03 30.09
CA GLU A 35 15.72 15.93 28.85
C GLU A 35 14.91 15.36 27.69
N VAL A 36 14.19 14.25 27.91
CA VAL A 36 13.29 13.66 26.90
C VAL A 36 12.19 14.63 26.49
N GLY A 37 11.64 15.40 27.44
CA GLY A 37 10.64 16.44 27.15
C GLY A 37 11.19 17.57 26.27
N LYS A 38 12.43 17.99 26.52
CA LYS A 38 13.13 19.01 25.73
C LYS A 38 13.44 18.52 24.33
N GLU A 39 13.86 17.28 24.18
CA GLU A 39 14.14 16.66 22.88
C GLU A 39 12.87 16.51 22.03
N LEU A 40 11.75 16.08 22.63
CA LEU A 40 10.46 16.00 21.93
C LEU A 40 9.96 17.38 21.45
N SER A 41 10.20 18.43 22.23
CA SER A 41 9.83 19.80 21.85
C SER A 41 10.66 20.34 20.70
N ARG A 42 11.96 20.03 20.67
CA ARG A 42 12.88 20.37 19.58
C ARG A 42 12.44 19.69 18.29
N LEU A 43 12.33 18.36 18.30
CA LEU A 43 11.91 17.56 17.14
C LEU A 43 10.65 18.11 16.47
N LYS A 44 9.68 18.56 17.27
CA LYS A 44 8.44 19.17 16.77
C LYS A 44 8.70 20.52 16.07
N VAL A 45 9.53 21.39 16.63
CA VAL A 45 9.90 22.69 16.03
C VAL A 45 10.69 22.47 14.75
N GLU A 46 11.66 21.56 14.74
CA GLU A 46 12.41 21.21 13.53
C GLU A 46 11.49 20.63 12.44
N ASP A 47 10.57 19.72 12.79
CA ASP A 47 9.56 19.19 11.85
C ASP A 47 8.68 20.31 11.23
N TYR A 48 8.30 21.33 12.02
CA TYR A 48 7.53 22.48 11.51
C TYR A 48 8.35 23.36 10.56
N LEU A 49 9.64 23.57 10.86
CA LEU A 49 10.54 24.35 10.01
C LEU A 49 10.80 23.62 8.69
N GLU A 50 11.06 22.31 8.74
CA GLU A 50 11.22 21.47 7.56
C GLU A 50 9.95 21.47 6.69
N GLN A 51 8.76 21.40 7.30
CA GLN A 51 7.49 21.48 6.56
C GLN A 51 7.25 22.86 5.92
N GLY A 52 7.76 23.93 6.50
CA GLY A 52 7.72 25.27 5.89
C GLY A 52 8.60 25.37 4.63
N ILE A 53 9.71 24.63 4.60
CA ILE A 53 10.67 24.63 3.48
C ILE A 53 10.26 23.63 2.39
N HIS A 54 9.92 22.39 2.79
CA HIS A 54 9.67 21.27 1.88
C HIS A 54 8.18 20.99 1.63
N GLY A 55 7.28 21.65 2.35
CA GLY A 55 5.86 21.35 2.33
C GLY A 55 5.47 20.24 3.31
N PRO A 56 4.17 19.91 3.41
CA PRO A 56 3.69 18.88 4.33
C PRO A 56 4.30 17.51 4.00
N LYS A 57 4.82 16.84 5.02
CA LYS A 57 5.44 15.51 4.89
C LYS A 57 4.38 14.47 4.48
N GLU A 58 4.61 13.78 3.37
CA GLU A 58 3.73 12.70 2.94
C GLU A 58 3.85 11.47 3.85
N ILE A 59 2.71 10.84 4.12
CA ILE A 59 2.67 9.56 4.86
C ILE A 59 3.19 8.45 3.94
N LYS A 60 4.20 7.72 4.41
CA LYS A 60 4.81 6.53 3.78
C LYS A 60 5.16 6.75 2.29
N PRO A 61 6.16 7.61 2.00
CA PRO A 61 6.54 7.95 0.62
C PRO A 61 7.11 6.76 -0.16
N GLY A 62 7.60 5.71 0.51
CA GLY A 62 8.02 4.47 -0.14
C GLY A 62 6.85 3.75 -0.82
N GLU A 63 5.80 3.44 -0.05
CA GLU A 63 4.61 2.77 -0.58
C GLU A 63 3.95 3.58 -1.70
N ARG A 64 3.85 4.91 -1.55
CA ARG A 64 3.27 5.78 -2.59
C ARG A 64 4.05 5.77 -3.90
N ARG A 65 5.38 5.66 -3.84
CA ARG A 65 6.20 5.55 -5.06
C ARG A 65 5.97 4.23 -5.78
N GLU A 66 5.81 3.14 -5.02
CA GLU A 66 5.56 1.81 -5.57
C GLU A 66 4.13 1.66 -6.13
N PHE A 67 3.11 2.01 -5.36
CA PHE A 67 1.69 1.82 -5.69
C PHE A 67 1.06 3.01 -6.43
N LEU A 68 1.82 3.69 -7.29
CA LEU A 68 1.32 4.77 -8.15
C LEU A 68 0.54 5.87 -7.37
N GLY A 69 1.04 6.25 -6.19
CA GLY A 69 0.50 7.33 -5.37
C GLY A 69 -0.57 6.91 -4.35
N THR A 70 -0.93 5.62 -4.26
CA THR A 70 -1.82 5.10 -3.19
C THR A 70 -1.05 4.41 -2.07
N LEU A 71 -1.75 4.01 -1.01
CA LEU A 71 -1.21 3.24 0.12
C LEU A 71 -1.53 1.76 -0.03
N ARG A 72 -0.64 0.89 0.46
CA ARG A 72 -0.77 -0.57 0.33
C ARG A 72 -2.07 -1.11 0.91
N GLU A 73 -2.53 -0.52 2.02
CA GLU A 73 -3.77 -0.91 2.72
C GLU A 73 -5.03 -0.75 1.86
N ARG A 74 -5.02 0.13 0.85
CA ARG A 74 -6.18 0.46 0.00
C ARG A 74 -6.23 -0.36 -1.28
N VAL A 75 -5.13 -1.03 -1.61
CA VAL A 75 -4.96 -1.75 -2.88
C VAL A 75 -5.85 -3.00 -2.89
N VAL A 76 -6.67 -3.11 -3.92
CA VAL A 76 -7.53 -4.28 -4.19
C VAL A 76 -6.79 -5.30 -5.05
N ILE A 77 -6.21 -4.82 -6.16
CA ILE A 77 -5.53 -5.65 -7.15
C ILE A 77 -4.54 -4.82 -7.95
N VAL A 78 -3.44 -5.44 -8.37
CA VAL A 78 -2.37 -4.80 -9.15
C VAL A 78 -1.99 -5.64 -10.36
N LEU A 79 -1.52 -4.96 -11.41
CA LEU A 79 -0.88 -5.58 -12.55
C LEU A 79 0.53 -5.01 -12.74
N LYS A 80 1.47 -5.91 -12.99
CA LYS A 80 2.82 -5.54 -13.44
C LYS A 80 2.77 -4.99 -14.86
N LYS A 81 3.74 -4.16 -15.22
CA LYS A 81 3.89 -3.64 -16.59
C LYS A 81 3.85 -4.74 -17.65
N SER A 82 4.55 -5.85 -17.41
CA SER A 82 4.58 -7.01 -18.29
C SER A 82 3.19 -7.58 -18.59
N GLN A 83 2.31 -7.63 -17.58
CA GLN A 83 0.94 -8.10 -17.73
C GLN A 83 0.05 -7.09 -18.46
N VAL A 84 0.29 -5.79 -18.25
CA VAL A 84 -0.44 -4.72 -18.94
C VAL A 84 -0.12 -4.73 -20.44
N PHE A 85 1.11 -5.02 -20.84
CA PHE A 85 1.53 -5.12 -22.24
C PHE A 85 0.87 -6.25 -23.03
N GLU A 86 0.33 -7.27 -22.35
CA GLU A 86 -0.35 -8.37 -23.03
C GLU A 86 -1.55 -7.86 -23.83
N LYS A 87 -1.93 -8.53 -24.92
CA LYS A 87 -3.06 -8.04 -25.74
C LYS A 87 -4.40 -8.16 -25.03
N ASN A 88 -4.55 -9.20 -24.20
CA ASN A 88 -5.78 -9.51 -23.51
C ASN A 88 -5.95 -8.64 -22.26
N VAL A 89 -7.19 -8.44 -21.85
CA VAL A 89 -7.56 -7.84 -20.57
C VAL A 89 -7.75 -8.97 -19.57
N TYR A 90 -7.19 -8.81 -18.37
CA TYR A 90 -7.38 -9.76 -17.28
C TYR A 90 -8.81 -9.65 -16.74
N PRO A 91 -9.63 -10.72 -16.81
CA PRO A 91 -11.03 -10.68 -16.35
C PRO A 91 -11.14 -10.43 -14.85
N GLU A 92 -10.13 -10.78 -14.07
CA GLU A 92 -10.04 -10.53 -12.63
C GLU A 92 -10.13 -9.03 -12.33
N ILE A 93 -9.56 -8.18 -13.19
CA ILE A 93 -9.64 -6.72 -13.03
C ILE A 93 -11.08 -6.25 -13.19
N GLU A 94 -11.78 -6.73 -14.22
CA GLU A 94 -13.19 -6.38 -14.43
C GLU A 94 -14.06 -6.86 -13.27
N GLN A 95 -13.79 -8.06 -12.75
CA GLN A 95 -14.50 -8.60 -11.60
C GLN A 95 -14.29 -7.72 -10.36
N MET A 96 -13.04 -7.36 -10.06
CA MET A 96 -12.74 -6.49 -8.91
C MET A 96 -13.35 -5.10 -9.06
N MET A 97 -13.38 -4.55 -10.28
CA MET A 97 -14.07 -3.29 -10.58
C MET A 97 -15.56 -3.34 -10.23
N LYS A 98 -16.25 -4.44 -10.57
CA LYS A 98 -17.67 -4.63 -10.21
C LYS A 98 -17.89 -4.80 -8.71
N GLN A 99 -16.97 -5.49 -8.03
CA GLN A 99 -17.04 -5.70 -6.58
C GLN A 99 -16.74 -4.42 -5.79
N HIS A 100 -15.90 -3.54 -6.33
CA HIS A 100 -15.45 -2.30 -5.70
C HIS A 100 -15.80 -1.07 -6.55
N PRO A 101 -17.08 -0.68 -6.65
CA PRO A 101 -17.52 0.42 -7.51
C PRO A 101 -17.04 1.80 -7.03
N ARG A 102 -16.58 1.92 -5.78
CA ARG A 102 -16.01 3.16 -5.22
C ARG A 102 -14.48 3.24 -5.33
N SER A 103 -13.89 2.27 -6.03
CA SER A 103 -12.45 2.26 -6.29
C SER A 103 -12.02 3.28 -7.34
N ASN A 104 -10.72 3.58 -7.35
CA ASN A 104 -10.04 4.40 -8.34
C ASN A 104 -8.98 3.56 -9.04
N LEU A 105 -8.87 3.73 -10.36
CA LEU A 105 -7.86 3.08 -11.18
C LEU A 105 -6.64 3.98 -11.36
N PHE A 106 -5.49 3.58 -10.84
CA PHE A 106 -4.22 4.27 -11.03
C PHE A 106 -3.42 3.59 -12.14
N LEU A 107 -2.95 4.39 -13.10
CA LEU A 107 -2.27 3.93 -14.30
C LEU A 107 -0.88 4.56 -14.37
N ASN A 108 0.13 3.75 -14.70
CA ASN A 108 1.49 4.23 -14.82
C ASN A 108 1.66 5.05 -16.12
N GLY A 109 1.82 6.37 -15.99
CA GLY A 109 1.95 7.30 -17.11
C GLY A 109 3.25 7.20 -17.91
N GLN A 110 4.21 6.40 -17.46
CA GLN A 110 5.43 6.08 -18.23
C GLN A 110 5.17 5.00 -19.29
N MET A 111 4.02 4.31 -19.24
CA MET A 111 3.62 3.34 -20.26
C MET A 111 2.89 4.02 -21.40
N ASP A 112 3.04 3.48 -22.61
CA ASP A 112 2.31 3.96 -23.78
C ASP A 112 0.79 3.75 -23.62
N TYR A 113 0.04 4.78 -23.98
CA TYR A 113 -1.41 4.80 -23.98
C TYR A 113 -2.05 3.64 -24.76
N GLN A 114 -1.38 3.11 -25.79
CA GLN A 114 -1.89 1.95 -26.55
C GLN A 114 -2.19 0.73 -25.64
N TYR A 115 -1.40 0.53 -24.58
CA TYR A 115 -1.56 -0.58 -23.64
C TYR A 115 -2.52 -0.22 -22.51
N LEU A 116 -2.52 1.03 -22.05
CA LEU A 116 -3.39 1.50 -20.97
C LEU A 116 -4.84 1.71 -21.44
N GLY A 117 -5.04 2.08 -22.70
CA GLY A 117 -6.32 2.49 -23.26
C GLY A 117 -7.41 1.42 -23.13
N LYS A 118 -7.06 0.13 -23.16
CA LYS A 118 -8.02 -0.97 -22.93
C LYS A 118 -8.55 -0.98 -21.48
N TYR A 119 -7.71 -0.67 -20.49
CA TYR A 119 -8.11 -0.60 -19.09
C TYR A 119 -8.82 0.71 -18.76
N ILE A 120 -8.46 1.81 -19.44
CA ILE A 120 -9.19 3.09 -19.35
C ILE A 120 -10.63 2.90 -19.85
N LYS A 121 -10.79 2.29 -21.03
CA LYS A 121 -12.13 1.97 -21.58
C LYS A 121 -12.92 1.08 -20.63
N LEU A 122 -12.28 0.09 -20.02
CA LEU A 122 -12.91 -0.79 -19.04
C LEU A 122 -13.38 0.00 -17.81
N ALA A 123 -12.53 0.84 -17.23
CA ALA A 123 -12.90 1.69 -16.09
C ALA A 123 -14.08 2.61 -16.42
N MET A 124 -14.04 3.26 -17.59
CA MET A 124 -15.13 4.10 -18.07
C MET A 124 -16.44 3.32 -18.21
N SER A 125 -16.41 2.07 -18.70
CA SER A 125 -17.60 1.23 -18.84
C SER A 125 -18.24 0.84 -17.51
N HIS A 126 -17.46 0.83 -16.42
CA HIS A 126 -17.92 0.53 -15.06
C HIS A 126 -18.06 1.79 -14.19
N ASN A 127 -18.00 2.99 -14.80
CA ASN A 127 -18.07 4.28 -14.12
C ASN A 127 -17.01 4.47 -13.01
N ILE A 128 -15.83 3.85 -13.18
CA ILE A 128 -14.73 3.95 -12.24
C ILE A 128 -13.79 5.12 -12.63
N PRO A 129 -13.48 6.03 -11.70
CA PRO A 129 -12.51 7.09 -11.95
C PRO A 129 -11.13 6.50 -12.21
N TYR A 130 -10.38 7.09 -13.14
CA TYR A 130 -8.99 6.72 -13.38
C TYR A 130 -8.05 7.93 -13.27
N LYS A 131 -6.82 7.66 -12.85
CA LYS A 131 -5.74 8.65 -12.74
C LYS A 131 -4.49 8.12 -13.41
N ILE A 132 -3.94 8.91 -14.34
CA ILE A 132 -2.63 8.64 -14.92
C ILE A 132 -1.60 9.32 -14.02
N VAL A 133 -0.67 8.53 -13.49
CA VAL A 133 0.35 8.99 -12.53
C VAL A 133 1.70 8.98 -13.21
N LEU A 134 2.27 10.16 -13.35
CA LEU A 134 3.60 10.36 -13.92
C LEU A 134 4.56 10.75 -12.80
N ASN A 135 5.42 9.81 -12.40
CA ASN A 135 6.50 10.07 -11.46
C ASN A 135 7.80 10.31 -12.25
N LYS A 136 8.42 11.47 -12.04
CA LYS A 136 9.70 11.82 -12.69
C LYS A 136 10.88 11.12 -12.02
N ASP A 137 10.81 10.94 -10.70
CA ASP A 137 11.94 10.50 -9.89
C ASP A 137 11.96 8.98 -9.65
N HIS A 138 10.86 8.29 -9.94
CA HIS A 138 10.74 6.84 -9.71
C HIS A 138 9.93 6.17 -10.82
N ASN A 139 10.46 5.05 -11.32
CA ASN A 139 9.77 4.19 -12.29
C ASN A 139 9.21 2.94 -11.60
N SER A 140 7.93 2.95 -11.23
CA SER A 140 7.30 1.78 -10.57
C SER A 140 7.23 0.58 -11.52
N GLU A 141 7.47 -0.64 -11.03
CA GLU A 141 7.28 -1.87 -11.83
C GLU A 141 5.81 -2.18 -12.13
N LEU A 142 4.90 -1.58 -11.36
CA LEU A 142 3.46 -1.71 -11.55
C LEU A 142 3.01 -0.88 -12.74
N GLY A 143 2.14 -1.46 -13.56
CA GLY A 143 1.51 -0.78 -14.68
C GLY A 143 0.13 -0.22 -14.32
N LEU A 144 -0.59 -0.92 -13.43
CA LEU A 144 -1.96 -0.58 -13.05
C LEU A 144 -2.21 -1.00 -11.61
N VAL A 145 -2.92 -0.17 -10.86
CA VAL A 145 -3.33 -0.42 -9.47
C VAL A 145 -4.80 -0.03 -9.34
N LEU A 146 -5.64 -0.95 -8.88
CA LEU A 146 -7.01 -0.65 -8.46
C LEU A 146 -7.02 -0.50 -6.94
N ALA A 147 -7.45 0.64 -6.44
CA ALA A 147 -7.47 0.91 -5.00
C ALA A 147 -8.77 1.58 -4.57
N GLU A 148 -9.25 1.20 -3.39
CA GLU A 148 -10.42 1.80 -2.77
C GLU A 148 -10.09 3.09 -2.02
N ILE A 149 -11.13 3.83 -1.66
CA ILE A 149 -10.97 5.05 -0.86
C ILE A 149 -10.59 4.70 0.58
N ASN A 150 -11.11 3.58 1.08
CA ASN A 150 -10.92 3.07 2.43
C ASN A 150 -9.90 1.91 2.48
N ALA A 151 -9.35 1.64 3.67
CA ALA A 151 -8.44 0.52 3.89
C ALA A 151 -9.16 -0.83 3.81
N ILE A 152 -8.60 -1.76 3.04
CA ILE A 152 -9.09 -3.14 2.83
C ILE A 152 -8.12 -4.17 3.42
N ASN A 153 -6.83 -3.85 3.51
CA ASN A 153 -5.79 -4.73 4.07
C ASN A 153 -5.77 -6.14 3.45
N LYS A 154 -5.88 -6.22 2.12
CA LYS A 154 -5.81 -7.49 1.41
C LYS A 154 -4.36 -7.95 1.27
N GLU A 155 -4.04 -9.18 1.67
CA GLU A 155 -2.68 -9.74 1.56
C GLU A 155 -2.33 -10.08 0.10
N GLU A 156 -3.20 -10.79 -0.60
CA GLU A 156 -3.01 -11.17 -2.00
C GLU A 156 -3.59 -10.13 -2.96
N ILE A 157 -2.69 -9.37 -3.60
CA ILE A 157 -3.05 -8.31 -4.56
C ILE A 157 -2.53 -8.56 -5.98
N TYR A 158 -1.59 -9.48 -6.15
CA TYR A 158 -0.98 -9.77 -7.44
C TYR A 158 -1.78 -10.86 -8.15
N ILE A 159 -2.02 -10.65 -9.45
CA ILE A 159 -2.58 -11.71 -10.29
C ILE A 159 -1.44 -12.66 -10.65
N GLU A 160 -1.46 -13.86 -10.08
CA GLU A 160 -0.62 -14.95 -10.54
C GLU A 160 -1.13 -15.42 -11.90
N LYS A 161 -0.21 -15.50 -12.87
CA LYS A 161 -0.55 -15.97 -14.20
C LYS A 161 -0.82 -17.47 -14.12
N GLN A 162 -2.07 -17.85 -13.92
CA GLN A 162 -2.47 -19.22 -14.18
C GLN A 162 -2.29 -19.45 -15.67
N TYR A 163 -1.33 -20.29 -16.04
CA TYR A 163 -1.12 -20.74 -17.41
C TYR A 163 -2.33 -21.59 -17.85
N HIS A 164 -3.47 -20.94 -18.08
CA HIS A 164 -4.55 -21.56 -18.79
C HIS A 164 -4.13 -21.60 -20.26
N VAL A 165 -3.65 -22.78 -20.68
CA VAL A 165 -3.53 -23.16 -22.08
C VAL A 165 -4.92 -22.95 -22.69
N GLN A 166 -5.14 -21.78 -23.29
CA GLN A 166 -6.32 -21.52 -24.09
C GLN A 166 -6.22 -22.42 -25.31
N GLN A 167 -6.81 -23.61 -25.20
CA GLN A 167 -7.13 -24.49 -26.29
C GLN A 167 -7.80 -23.64 -27.37
N VAL A 168 -7.08 -23.40 -28.46
CA VAL A 168 -7.56 -22.67 -29.62
C VAL A 168 -8.70 -23.48 -30.22
N ILE A 169 -9.94 -23.25 -29.77
CA ILE A 169 -11.12 -23.87 -30.38
C ILE A 169 -11.22 -23.30 -31.80
N LYS A 170 -10.72 -24.07 -32.77
CA LYS A 170 -10.82 -23.81 -34.20
C LYS A 170 -12.30 -23.67 -34.61
N LYS A 171 -12.84 -22.46 -34.58
CA LYS A 171 -14.16 -22.09 -35.16
C LYS A 171 -14.25 -22.26 -36.70
N LYS A 172 -13.32 -23.00 -37.34
CA LYS A 172 -13.33 -23.25 -38.80
C LYS A 172 -14.07 -24.52 -39.22
N SER A 173 -14.41 -25.45 -38.32
CA SER A 173 -15.07 -26.72 -38.70
C SER A 173 -16.61 -26.64 -38.74
N PHE A 174 -17.24 -25.92 -37.82
CA PHE A 174 -18.69 -25.94 -37.66
C PHE A 174 -19.46 -25.24 -38.80
N LYS A 175 -18.90 -24.15 -39.35
CA LYS A 175 -19.53 -23.41 -40.46
C LYS A 175 -19.57 -24.22 -41.76
N ALA A 176 -18.54 -25.04 -42.02
CA ALA A 176 -18.50 -25.94 -43.18
C ALA A 176 -19.49 -27.10 -43.03
N PHE A 177 -19.66 -27.61 -41.81
CA PHE A 177 -20.60 -28.68 -41.49
C PHE A 177 -22.06 -28.22 -41.61
N PHE A 178 -22.40 -27.05 -41.04
CA PHE A 178 -23.74 -26.48 -41.17
C PHE A 178 -24.10 -26.12 -42.61
N LYS A 179 -23.13 -25.62 -43.41
CA LYS A 179 -23.37 -25.34 -44.83
C LYS A 179 -23.74 -26.61 -45.62
N ARG A 180 -23.12 -27.76 -45.32
CA ARG A 180 -23.46 -29.06 -45.94
C ARG A 180 -24.86 -29.55 -45.53
N ILE A 181 -25.23 -29.38 -44.27
CA ILE A 181 -26.55 -29.79 -43.76
C ILE A 181 -27.67 -28.93 -44.37
N VAL A 182 -27.51 -27.61 -44.36
CA VAL A 182 -28.51 -26.68 -44.92
C VAL A 182 -28.66 -26.86 -46.43
N LYS A 183 -27.57 -27.10 -47.16
CA LYS A 183 -27.63 -27.39 -48.61
C LYS A 183 -28.39 -28.68 -48.92
N LYS A 184 -28.27 -29.71 -48.07
CA LYS A 184 -28.99 -30.98 -48.26
C LYS A 184 -30.48 -30.88 -47.94
N LEU A 185 -30.86 -29.93 -47.07
CA LEU A 185 -32.25 -29.64 -46.70
C LEU A 185 -32.98 -28.77 -47.75
N LEU A 186 -32.28 -27.85 -48.41
CA LEU A 186 -32.88 -26.94 -49.40
C LEU A 186 -33.00 -27.53 -50.82
N ASN A 187 -32.39 -28.68 -51.09
CA ASN A 187 -32.39 -29.31 -52.43
C ASN A 187 -33.36 -30.49 -52.56
N LYS A 188 -34.40 -30.52 -51.71
CA LYS A 188 -35.50 -31.50 -51.76
C LYS A 188 -36.81 -30.77 -52.09
N ARG A 189 -36.89 -30.30 -53.33
CA ARG A 189 -38.14 -30.08 -54.10
C ARG A 189 -37.82 -30.41 -55.55
#